data_AF-A6EDX5-F1
#
_entry.id   AF-A6EDX5-F1
#
_cell.length_a   1.000
_cell.length_b   1.000
_cell.length_c   1.000
_cell.angle_alpha   90.00
_cell.angle_beta   90.00
_cell.angle_gamma   90.00
#
_symmetry.space_group_name_H-M   'P 1'
#
loop_
_entity.id
_entity.type
_entity.pdbx_description
1 polymer ?
#
loop_
_entity_poly.entity_id
_entity_poly.type
_entity_poly.pdbx_seq_one_letter_code
_entity_poly.pdbx_strand_id
1 'polypeptide(L)'
;MARIVGENIIGAVGPVVFSEHRGVNTLRAKNGPKAGKQTEQTKNSASLFGDASKFAAQIRYQLDGSLHFIPDGEMVNRLNRQMGIILRRHCDKDTLNYDFHARSFKSLVGFEFNMKSQLKELLWTLPDTRLLNGKLRVTLPQIDIKKDLYFPDNANSCTVFLNIQCSALKDKYEKIPTYEMSPILEISKEDTHTIAQEWTFDVPEGCYCITSIALNYHYKWPRYQLSVNSPEMSPAMICDFSVNPGTFAGKPDKTWWEGQFYFEDKAPKPAKTKAKKNSYIVLSDDDIQAGAEQTNNTISAPQPETAPYCLSAALDGNNPFLTFTSAGNHSGPAGTTNAASGQTADPQGQEPELITNNVQSPTIPEANQTRSSTKPALASPWYPAKNISIKIPNPKQSGQTPPANHQDQSKHKEEDG
;
A
#
# COMPACT_ATOMS: atom_id res chain seq x y z
N MET A 1 27.21 -26.34 -0.64
CA MET A 1 26.83 -27.76 -0.80
C MET A 1 25.33 -27.89 -0.66
N ALA A 2 24.72 -28.83 -1.38
CA ALA A 2 23.31 -29.17 -1.17
C ALA A 2 23.12 -29.92 0.15
N ARG A 3 21.94 -29.76 0.75
CA ARG A 3 21.50 -30.45 1.96
C ARG A 3 20.06 -30.92 1.78
N ILE A 4 19.68 -31.96 2.51
CA ILE A 4 18.32 -32.44 2.57
C ILE A 4 17.63 -31.74 3.76
N VAL A 5 16.47 -31.14 3.51
CA VAL A 5 15.61 -30.50 4.52
C VAL A 5 14.22 -31.10 4.36
N GLY A 6 13.82 -31.96 5.30
CA GLY A 6 12.60 -32.78 5.14
C GLY A 6 12.74 -33.72 3.94
N GLU A 7 11.78 -33.66 3.02
CA GLU A 7 11.80 -34.42 1.75
C GLU A 7 12.48 -33.64 0.60
N ASN A 8 12.96 -32.42 0.86
CA ASN A 8 13.45 -31.49 -0.16
C ASN A 8 14.98 -31.39 -0.22
N ILE A 9 15.52 -31.23 -1.43
CA ILE A 9 16.95 -30.97 -1.66
C ILE A 9 17.12 -29.46 -1.83
N ILE A 10 17.98 -28.85 -1.01
CA ILE A 10 18.25 -27.41 -1.07
C ILE A 10 19.76 -27.19 -1.25
N GLY A 11 20.14 -26.47 -2.30
CA GLY A 11 21.50 -26.04 -2.59
C GLY A 11 22.04 -26.56 -3.92
N ALA A 12 23.32 -26.29 -4.17
CA ALA A 12 23.96 -26.62 -5.45
C ALA A 12 24.35 -28.11 -5.53
N VAL A 13 23.94 -28.76 -6.63
CA VAL A 13 24.33 -30.12 -7.03
C VAL A 13 24.84 -30.04 -8.46
N GLY A 14 26.16 -30.09 -8.65
CA GLY A 14 26.78 -29.97 -9.97
C GLY A 14 26.41 -28.65 -10.68
N PRO A 15 25.89 -28.70 -11.93
CA PRO A 15 25.54 -27.52 -12.73
C PRO A 15 24.16 -26.95 -12.38
N VAL A 16 23.48 -27.48 -11.36
CA VAL A 16 22.14 -27.02 -10.97
C VAL A 16 22.10 -26.61 -9.49
N VAL A 17 21.15 -25.75 -9.18
CA VAL A 17 20.80 -25.33 -7.83
C VAL A 17 19.36 -25.75 -7.58
N PHE A 18 19.16 -26.57 -6.55
CA PHE A 18 17.84 -26.89 -6.04
C PHE A 18 17.44 -25.86 -4.99
N SER A 19 16.21 -25.38 -5.05
CA SER A 19 15.62 -24.51 -4.04
C SER A 19 14.18 -24.88 -3.80
N GLU A 20 13.73 -24.83 -2.55
CA GLU A 20 12.33 -25.01 -2.22
C GLU A 20 11.56 -23.69 -2.44
N HIS A 21 10.41 -23.78 -3.10
CA HIS A 21 9.46 -22.68 -3.20
C HIS A 21 8.05 -23.22 -2.98
N ARG A 22 7.38 -22.74 -1.92
CA ARG A 22 6.02 -23.17 -1.52
C ARG A 22 5.88 -24.70 -1.39
N GLY A 23 6.86 -25.37 -0.77
CA GLY A 23 6.86 -26.82 -0.60
C GLY A 23 7.32 -27.62 -1.82
N VAL A 24 7.59 -26.97 -2.96
CA VAL A 24 8.00 -27.62 -4.20
C VAL A 24 9.49 -27.39 -4.46
N ASN A 25 10.22 -28.47 -4.78
CA ASN A 25 11.60 -28.35 -5.27
C ASN A 25 11.63 -27.75 -6.67
N THR A 26 12.32 -26.63 -6.79
CA THR A 26 12.60 -25.96 -8.05
C THR A 26 14.07 -26.16 -8.42
N LEU A 27 14.31 -26.53 -9.67
CA LEU A 27 15.64 -26.73 -10.22
C LEU A 27 16.00 -25.54 -11.11
N ARG A 28 17.18 -24.97 -10.91
CA ARG A 28 17.70 -23.89 -11.75
C ARG A 28 19.11 -24.22 -12.20
N ALA A 29 19.46 -23.89 -13.43
CA ALA A 29 20.85 -23.96 -13.86
C ALA A 29 21.70 -22.99 -13.01
N LYS A 30 22.85 -23.46 -12.55
CA LYS A 30 23.86 -22.63 -11.90
C LYS A 30 24.42 -21.70 -12.97
N ASN A 31 24.30 -20.40 -12.74
CA ASN A 31 24.95 -19.41 -13.61
C ASN A 31 26.46 -19.70 -13.61
N GLY A 32 27.00 -20.07 -14.78
CA GLY A 32 28.43 -20.38 -14.91
C GLY A 32 29.31 -19.14 -14.68
N PRO A 33 30.64 -19.29 -14.55
CA PRO A 33 31.59 -18.17 -14.43
C PRO A 33 31.58 -17.21 -15.64
N LYS A 34 30.99 -17.62 -16.77
CA LYS A 34 30.65 -16.76 -17.92
C LYS A 34 29.19 -16.26 -17.85
N ALA A 35 28.66 -15.97 -16.67
CA ALA A 35 27.40 -15.26 -16.55
C ALA A 35 27.55 -13.95 -17.33
N GLY A 36 26.95 -13.89 -18.52
CA GLY A 36 27.15 -12.78 -19.45
C GLY A 36 26.89 -11.46 -18.75
N LYS A 37 27.67 -10.42 -19.11
CA LYS A 37 27.41 -9.05 -18.63
C LYS A 37 25.93 -8.76 -18.85
N GLN A 38 25.19 -8.47 -17.78
CA GLN A 38 23.77 -8.11 -17.89
C GLN A 38 23.62 -7.01 -18.94
N THR A 39 22.66 -7.18 -19.84
CA THR A 39 22.32 -6.16 -20.84
C THR A 39 21.88 -4.89 -20.11
N GLU A 40 22.02 -3.74 -20.77
CA GLU A 40 21.55 -2.46 -20.20
C GLU A 40 20.05 -2.51 -19.89
N GLN A 41 19.26 -3.22 -20.70
CA GLN A 41 17.84 -3.44 -20.47
C GLN A 41 17.57 -4.23 -19.17
N THR A 42 18.34 -5.29 -18.90
CA THR A 42 18.23 -6.06 -17.65
C THR A 42 18.61 -5.21 -16.44
N LYS A 43 19.67 -4.39 -16.55
CA LYS A 43 20.08 -3.48 -15.47
C LYS A 43 19.03 -2.41 -15.18
N ASN A 44 18.47 -1.80 -16.22
CA ASN A 44 17.41 -0.79 -16.09
C ASN A 44 16.15 -1.40 -15.47
N SER A 45 15.76 -2.60 -15.91
CA SER A 45 14.62 -3.32 -15.34
C SER A 45 14.84 -3.67 -13.87
N ALA A 46 16.05 -4.09 -13.50
CA ALA A 46 16.41 -4.39 -12.11
C ALA A 46 16.41 -3.12 -11.23
N SER A 47 16.90 -1.98 -11.76
CA SER A 47 16.85 -0.68 -11.08
C SER A 47 15.41 -0.26 -10.82
N LEU A 48 14.55 -0.31 -11.84
CA LEU A 48 13.13 0.06 -11.72
C LEU A 48 12.38 -0.82 -10.72
N PHE A 49 12.66 -2.13 -10.73
CA PHE A 49 12.11 -3.05 -9.72
C PHE A 49 12.60 -2.70 -8.30
N GLY A 50 13.87 -2.32 -8.17
CA GLY A 50 14.46 -1.86 -6.92
C GLY A 50 13.75 -0.61 -6.39
N ASP A 51 13.56 0.40 -7.24
CA ASP A 51 12.87 1.64 -6.88
C ASP A 51 11.40 1.37 -6.51
N ALA A 52 10.70 0.53 -7.29
CA ALA A 52 9.32 0.14 -6.99
C ALA A 52 9.20 -0.56 -5.64
N SER A 53 10.13 -1.49 -5.34
CA SER A 53 10.13 -2.24 -4.08
C SER A 53 10.45 -1.36 -2.88
N LYS A 54 11.39 -0.41 -3.03
CA LYS A 54 11.74 0.55 -1.98
C LYS A 54 10.58 1.50 -1.71
N PHE A 55 9.96 2.06 -2.75
CA PHE A 55 8.84 2.98 -2.57
C PHE A 55 7.62 2.27 -1.97
N ALA A 56 7.30 1.05 -2.43
CA ALA A 56 6.27 0.22 -1.81
C ALA A 56 6.60 -0.16 -0.36
N ALA A 57 7.88 -0.35 -0.01
CA ALA A 57 8.29 -0.52 1.38
C ALA A 57 8.07 0.75 2.21
N GLN A 58 8.35 1.92 1.64
CA GLN A 58 8.12 3.20 2.30
C GLN A 58 6.63 3.41 2.62
N ILE A 59 5.74 3.18 1.64
CA ILE A 59 4.29 3.25 1.86
C ILE A 59 3.86 2.31 3.00
N ARG A 60 4.34 1.06 3.00
CA ARG A 60 4.01 0.11 4.08
C ARG A 60 4.49 0.60 5.43
N TYR A 61 5.73 1.10 5.51
CA TYR A 61 6.29 1.63 6.76
C TYR A 61 5.48 2.82 7.29
N GLN A 62 5.07 3.74 6.41
CA GLN A 62 4.27 4.90 6.78
C GLN A 62 2.87 4.53 7.28
N LEU A 63 2.25 3.50 6.71
CA LEU A 63 0.88 3.10 7.05
C LEU A 63 0.80 2.14 8.25
N ASP A 64 1.79 1.25 8.43
CA ASP A 64 1.80 0.23 9.47
C ASP A 64 1.69 0.83 10.88
N GLY A 65 2.42 1.93 11.13
CA GLY A 65 2.44 2.59 12.43
C GLY A 65 1.11 3.24 12.84
N SER A 66 0.26 3.60 11.88
CA SER A 66 -0.98 4.35 12.14
C SER A 66 -2.25 3.51 11.98
N LEU A 67 -2.24 2.52 11.08
CA LEU A 67 -3.44 1.74 10.77
C LEU A 67 -3.56 0.44 11.56
N HIS A 68 -2.46 -0.08 12.12
CA HIS A 68 -2.46 -1.31 12.94
C HIS A 68 -3.16 -2.53 12.30
N PHE A 69 -3.00 -2.72 10.98
CA PHE A 69 -3.61 -3.82 10.25
C PHE A 69 -2.65 -5.02 10.11
N ILE A 70 -3.22 -6.19 9.81
CA ILE A 70 -2.49 -7.43 9.55
C ILE A 70 -2.67 -7.76 8.06
N PRO A 71 -1.66 -7.52 7.20
CA PRO A 71 -1.79 -7.85 5.79
C PRO A 71 -1.74 -9.35 5.54
N ASP A 72 -2.27 -9.75 4.38
CA ASP A 72 -2.05 -11.11 3.89
C ASP A 72 -0.62 -11.31 3.34
N GLY A 73 -0.19 -12.57 3.26
CA GLY A 73 1.18 -12.93 2.87
C GLY A 73 1.55 -12.57 1.42
N GLU A 74 0.60 -12.25 0.55
CA GLU A 74 0.84 -11.86 -0.85
C GLU A 74 0.77 -10.35 -1.08
N MET A 75 0.35 -9.56 -0.07
CA MET A 75 0.18 -8.11 -0.16
C MET A 75 1.42 -7.41 -0.70
N VAL A 76 2.61 -7.75 -0.18
CA VAL A 76 3.88 -7.13 -0.60
C VAL A 76 4.13 -7.34 -2.09
N ASN A 77 3.85 -8.53 -2.61
CA ASN A 77 4.03 -8.84 -4.03
C ASN A 77 3.02 -8.08 -4.90
N ARG A 78 1.76 -7.97 -4.46
CA ARG A 78 0.74 -7.20 -5.17
C ARG A 78 1.10 -5.72 -5.23
N LEU A 79 1.52 -5.13 -4.10
CA LEU A 79 1.91 -3.73 -4.04
C LEU A 79 3.13 -3.44 -4.90
N ASN A 80 4.18 -4.26 -4.80
CA ASN A 80 5.39 -4.13 -5.62
C ASN A 80 5.08 -4.23 -7.12
N ARG A 81 4.16 -5.13 -7.51
CA ARG A 81 3.73 -5.28 -8.90
C ARG A 81 3.01 -4.03 -9.40
N GLN A 82 2.03 -3.51 -8.64
CA GLN A 82 1.32 -2.29 -8.99
C GLN A 82 2.28 -1.11 -9.08
N MET A 83 3.19 -0.98 -8.11
CA MET A 83 4.19 0.08 -8.11
C MET A 83 5.14 -0.03 -9.30
N GLY A 84 5.58 -1.23 -9.65
CA GLY A 84 6.42 -1.45 -10.84
C GLY A 84 5.73 -1.08 -12.15
N ILE A 85 4.41 -1.25 -12.25
CA ILE A 85 3.62 -0.81 -13.40
C ILE A 85 3.57 0.73 -13.45
N ILE A 86 3.29 1.37 -12.32
CA ILE A 86 3.23 2.84 -12.20
C ILE A 86 4.57 3.45 -12.57
N LEU A 87 5.65 3.02 -11.92
CA LEU A 87 6.99 3.56 -12.18
C LEU A 87 7.41 3.39 -13.64
N ARG A 88 7.10 2.23 -14.25
CA ARG A 88 7.41 2.00 -15.67
C ARG A 88 6.64 2.95 -16.60
N ARG A 89 5.41 3.32 -16.24
CA ARG A 89 4.58 4.23 -17.02
C ARG A 89 5.08 5.68 -16.93
N HIS A 90 5.64 6.05 -15.79
CA HIS A 90 6.09 7.42 -15.47
C HIS A 90 7.61 7.59 -15.56
N CYS A 91 8.34 6.59 -16.02
CA CYS A 91 9.78 6.67 -16.23
C CYS A 91 10.09 7.02 -17.69
N ASP A 92 10.85 8.10 -17.88
CA ASP A 92 11.43 8.45 -19.17
C ASP A 92 12.55 7.43 -19.51
N LYS A 93 12.49 6.85 -20.71
CA LYS A 93 13.43 5.81 -21.15
C LYS A 93 14.83 6.35 -21.43
N ASP A 94 14.95 7.63 -21.78
CA ASP A 94 16.21 8.25 -22.18
C ASP A 94 16.97 8.78 -20.95
N THR A 95 16.25 9.48 -20.07
CA THR A 95 16.84 10.07 -18.85
C THR A 95 16.82 9.11 -17.66
N LEU A 96 15.91 8.13 -17.64
CA LEU A 96 15.59 7.28 -16.48
C LEU A 96 15.05 8.08 -15.28
N ASN A 97 14.56 9.29 -15.52
CA ASN A 97 13.90 10.12 -14.52
C ASN A 97 12.41 9.84 -14.48
N TYR A 98 11.80 10.13 -13.33
CA TYR A 98 10.37 9.95 -13.14
C TYR A 98 9.62 11.27 -13.28
N ASP A 99 8.55 11.26 -14.07
CA ASP A 99 7.63 12.38 -14.23
C ASP A 99 6.25 12.00 -13.70
N PHE A 100 5.98 12.48 -12.47
CA PHE A 100 4.73 12.22 -11.78
C PHE A 100 3.80 13.43 -11.86
N HIS A 101 2.56 13.18 -12.28
CA HIS A 101 1.49 14.16 -12.31
C HIS A 101 0.37 13.75 -11.34
N ALA A 102 -0.66 14.58 -11.21
CA ALA A 102 -1.76 14.43 -10.25
C ALA A 102 -2.47 13.06 -10.26
N ARG A 103 -2.34 12.27 -11.34
CA ARG A 103 -3.03 10.99 -11.53
C ARG A 103 -2.08 9.80 -11.70
N SER A 104 -0.78 9.98 -11.48
CA SER A 104 0.22 8.93 -11.70
C SER A 104 -0.04 7.68 -10.86
N PHE A 105 -0.54 7.86 -9.64
CA PHE A 105 -0.78 6.77 -8.70
C PHE A 105 -2.25 6.35 -8.60
N LYS A 106 -3.10 6.79 -9.53
CA LYS A 106 -4.55 6.49 -9.48
C LYS A 106 -4.86 4.99 -9.44
N SER A 107 -4.00 4.13 -9.95
CA SER A 107 -4.18 2.68 -9.89
C SER A 107 -3.98 2.07 -8.49
N LEU A 108 -3.48 2.83 -7.51
CA LEU A 108 -3.41 2.41 -6.11
C LEU A 108 -4.69 2.74 -5.33
N VAL A 109 -5.58 3.55 -5.89
CA VAL A 109 -6.89 3.81 -5.28
C VAL A 109 -7.68 2.51 -5.24
N GLY A 110 -8.14 2.12 -4.04
CA GLY A 110 -8.78 0.82 -3.80
C GLY A 110 -7.81 -0.34 -3.59
N PHE A 111 -6.52 -0.08 -3.36
CA PHE A 111 -5.56 -1.16 -3.06
C PHE A 111 -5.87 -1.76 -1.69
N GLU A 112 -6.22 -3.06 -1.68
CA GLU A 112 -6.55 -3.83 -0.48
C GLU A 112 -5.28 -4.47 0.12
N PHE A 113 -5.03 -4.19 1.40
CA PHE A 113 -3.91 -4.77 2.14
C PHE A 113 -4.17 -6.21 2.58
N ASN A 114 -5.44 -6.61 2.68
CA ASN A 114 -5.84 -7.97 3.00
C ASN A 114 -6.97 -8.44 2.07
N MET A 115 -6.65 -9.35 1.14
CA MET A 115 -7.65 -9.87 0.20
C MET A 115 -8.65 -10.84 0.83
N LYS A 116 -8.37 -11.38 2.03
CA LYS A 116 -9.30 -12.26 2.76
C LYS A 116 -10.42 -11.48 3.44
N SER A 117 -10.19 -10.20 3.72
CA SER A 117 -11.15 -9.27 4.33
C SER A 117 -11.04 -7.94 3.61
N GLN A 118 -11.58 -7.85 2.41
CA GLN A 118 -11.51 -6.63 1.60
C GLN A 118 -12.35 -5.54 2.28
N LEU A 119 -11.81 -4.34 2.42
CA LEU A 119 -12.49 -3.25 3.11
C LEU A 119 -13.82 -2.90 2.44
N LYS A 120 -13.86 -2.85 1.10
CA LYS A 120 -15.09 -2.52 0.35
C LYS A 120 -16.27 -3.48 0.59
N GLU A 121 -16.00 -4.68 1.12
CA GLU A 121 -17.03 -5.68 1.46
C GLU A 121 -17.57 -5.46 2.87
N LEU A 122 -16.85 -4.70 3.70
CA LEU A 122 -17.09 -4.54 5.13
C LEU A 122 -17.44 -3.11 5.53
N LEU A 123 -17.02 -2.13 4.73
CA LEU A 123 -17.36 -0.73 4.86
C LEU A 123 -17.78 -0.18 3.48
N TRP A 124 -19.06 0.14 3.32
CA TRP A 124 -19.59 0.70 2.07
C TRP A 124 -19.42 2.21 1.97
N THR A 125 -19.33 2.90 3.11
CA THR A 125 -19.12 4.35 3.16
C THR A 125 -17.63 4.66 3.30
N LEU A 126 -16.99 5.00 2.17
CA LEU A 126 -15.58 5.34 2.10
C LEU A 126 -15.34 6.85 2.23
N PRO A 127 -14.16 7.29 2.70
CA PRO A 127 -13.76 8.69 2.64
C PRO A 127 -13.71 9.21 1.20
N ASP A 128 -14.21 10.43 0.99
CA ASP A 128 -13.98 11.20 -0.24
C ASP A 128 -12.78 12.13 -0.05
N THR A 129 -11.87 12.13 -1.02
CA THR A 129 -10.64 12.91 -0.97
C THR A 129 -10.50 13.76 -2.22
N ARG A 130 -10.19 15.05 -2.02
CA ARG A 130 -10.00 15.99 -3.12
C ARG A 130 -8.83 16.93 -2.85
N LEU A 131 -7.82 16.88 -3.73
CA LEU A 131 -6.71 17.84 -3.74
C LEU A 131 -6.97 18.94 -4.77
N LEU A 132 -7.04 20.19 -4.32
CA LEU A 132 -7.15 21.38 -5.18
C LEU A 132 -6.23 22.49 -4.66
N ASN A 133 -5.45 23.10 -5.56
CA ASN A 133 -4.61 24.26 -5.25
C ASN A 133 -3.74 24.06 -3.99
N GLY A 134 -3.12 22.88 -3.87
CA GLY A 134 -2.29 22.52 -2.71
C GLY A 134 -3.06 22.30 -1.40
N LYS A 135 -4.40 22.22 -1.42
CA LYS A 135 -5.22 21.88 -0.25
C LYS A 135 -5.91 20.53 -0.46
N LEU A 136 -5.56 19.57 0.38
CA LEU A 136 -6.20 18.26 0.45
C LEU A 136 -7.38 18.34 1.40
N ARG A 137 -8.59 18.13 0.89
CA ARG A 137 -9.79 17.94 1.70
C ARG A 137 -10.11 16.46 1.76
N VAL A 138 -10.29 15.94 2.97
CA VAL A 138 -10.71 14.56 3.23
C VAL A 138 -12.02 14.63 4.01
N THR A 139 -13.07 14.01 3.48
CA THR A 139 -14.39 13.99 4.09
C THR A 139 -14.76 12.53 4.36
N LEU A 140 -15.01 12.18 5.61
CA LEU A 140 -15.63 10.92 5.99
C LEU A 140 -17.13 11.17 6.17
N PRO A 141 -18.00 10.66 5.27
CA PRO A 141 -19.43 10.83 5.42
C PRO A 141 -19.95 10.16 6.68
N GLN A 142 -21.18 10.51 7.07
CA GLN A 142 -21.92 9.77 8.07
C GLN A 142 -22.06 8.31 7.63
N ILE A 143 -21.76 7.38 8.53
CA ILE A 143 -21.85 5.94 8.33
C ILE A 143 -23.15 5.49 9.02
N ASP A 144 -24.08 4.88 8.29
CA ASP A 144 -25.22 4.17 8.87
C ASP A 144 -24.71 2.80 9.34
N ILE A 145 -24.64 2.55 10.65
CA ILE A 145 -23.91 1.39 11.18
C ILE A 145 -24.52 0.07 10.73
N LYS A 146 -25.85 -0.01 10.60
CA LYS A 146 -26.54 -1.25 10.23
C LYS A 146 -26.46 -1.53 8.73
N LYS A 147 -26.29 -0.48 7.92
CA LYS A 147 -26.18 -0.60 6.48
C LYS A 147 -24.73 -0.68 6.07
N ASP A 148 -23.94 0.33 6.41
CA ASP A 148 -22.65 0.58 5.78
C ASP A 148 -21.48 -0.17 6.43
N LEU A 149 -21.62 -0.69 7.65
CA LEU A 149 -20.52 -1.32 8.40
C LEU A 149 -20.89 -2.75 8.85
N TYR A 150 -20.10 -3.72 8.42
CA TYR A 150 -20.23 -5.10 8.87
C TYR A 150 -19.54 -5.32 10.22
N PHE A 151 -20.19 -6.06 11.12
CA PHE A 151 -19.58 -6.54 12.37
C PHE A 151 -19.50 -8.06 12.37
N PRO A 152 -18.30 -8.65 12.55
CA PRO A 152 -18.17 -10.07 12.88
C PRO A 152 -18.99 -10.48 14.11
N ASP A 153 -19.41 -11.74 14.17
CA ASP A 153 -20.25 -12.25 15.27
C ASP A 153 -19.60 -12.08 16.65
N ASN A 154 -18.28 -12.18 16.71
CA ASN A 154 -17.47 -12.01 17.92
C ASN A 154 -16.95 -10.58 18.13
N ALA A 155 -17.55 -9.58 17.48
CA ALA A 155 -17.22 -8.17 17.68
C ALA A 155 -18.48 -7.37 18.05
N ASN A 156 -18.32 -6.47 19.04
CA ASN A 156 -19.35 -5.50 19.43
C ASN A 156 -18.88 -4.05 19.30
N SER A 157 -17.61 -3.82 18.93
CA SER A 157 -17.07 -2.51 18.66
C SER A 157 -16.07 -2.56 17.50
N CYS A 158 -15.96 -1.46 16.78
CA CYS A 158 -15.03 -1.26 15.69
C CYS A 158 -14.33 0.09 15.88
N THR A 159 -13.01 0.10 15.77
CA THR A 159 -12.21 1.32 15.68
C THR A 159 -11.82 1.53 14.22
N VAL A 160 -12.28 2.64 13.65
CA VAL A 160 -11.93 3.08 12.30
C VAL A 160 -10.69 3.96 12.41
N PHE A 161 -9.59 3.50 11.82
CA PHE A 161 -8.36 4.27 11.69
C PHE A 161 -8.33 4.90 10.30
N LEU A 162 -8.38 6.23 10.24
CA LEU A 162 -8.07 6.96 9.01
C LEU A 162 -6.63 7.48 9.14
N ASN A 163 -5.88 7.46 8.05
CA ASN A 163 -4.51 7.95 8.03
C ASN A 163 -4.25 8.74 6.74
N ILE A 164 -3.73 9.94 6.91
CA ILE A 164 -3.26 10.83 5.85
C ILE A 164 -1.74 10.93 6.00
N GLN A 165 -0.99 10.48 5.00
CA GLN A 165 0.47 10.66 4.94
C GLN A 165 0.81 11.68 3.87
N CYS A 166 1.83 12.50 4.10
CA CYS A 166 2.32 13.47 3.12
C CYS A 166 3.84 13.40 3.02
N SER A 167 4.38 13.35 1.81
CA SER A 167 5.82 13.21 1.58
C SER A 167 6.23 13.81 0.24
N ALA A 168 7.47 14.32 0.16
CA ALA A 168 8.04 14.79 -1.09
C ALA A 168 8.36 13.61 -2.01
N LEU A 169 8.12 13.75 -3.32
CA LEU A 169 8.44 12.70 -4.29
C LEU A 169 9.95 12.65 -4.60
N LYS A 170 10.55 13.82 -4.84
CA LYS A 170 11.93 13.98 -5.31
C LYS A 170 12.89 14.54 -4.26
N ASP A 171 12.44 14.60 -3.02
CA ASP A 171 13.24 15.05 -1.89
C ASP A 171 13.03 14.09 -0.72
N LYS A 172 13.99 14.02 0.19
CA LYS A 172 14.01 13.09 1.32
C LYS A 172 13.05 13.47 2.44
N TYR A 173 12.19 14.46 2.27
CA TYR A 173 11.38 14.99 3.37
C TYR A 173 9.98 14.38 3.40
N GLU A 174 9.58 13.97 4.60
CA GLU A 174 8.26 13.44 4.90
C GLU A 174 7.63 14.26 6.01
N LYS A 175 6.30 14.38 6.03
CA LYS A 175 5.60 15.05 7.12
C LYS A 175 5.47 14.09 8.29
N ILE A 176 5.80 14.56 9.49
CA ILE A 176 5.62 13.82 10.74
C ILE A 176 4.12 13.64 10.95
N PRO A 177 3.63 12.42 11.17
CA PRO A 177 2.22 12.19 11.45
C PRO A 177 1.76 12.96 12.70
N THR A 178 0.72 13.76 12.55
CA THR A 178 0.02 14.41 13.68
C THR A 178 -1.26 13.65 14.02
N TYR A 179 -1.86 13.96 15.17
CA TYR A 179 -3.14 13.38 15.57
C TYR A 179 -4.25 13.69 14.55
N GLU A 180 -4.27 14.91 13.99
CA GLU A 180 -5.22 15.32 12.95
C GLU A 180 -5.04 14.53 11.64
N MET A 181 -3.81 14.10 11.34
CA MET A 181 -3.51 13.28 10.17
C MET A 181 -3.79 11.79 10.40
N SER A 182 -4.14 11.38 11.62
CA SER A 182 -4.51 10.00 11.95
C SER A 182 -5.76 9.93 12.84
N PRO A 183 -6.91 10.44 12.38
CA PRO A 183 -8.10 10.47 13.21
C PRO A 183 -8.61 9.06 13.44
N ILE A 184 -9.10 8.84 14.67
CA ILE A 184 -9.59 7.56 15.15
C ILE A 184 -11.06 7.74 15.52
N LEU A 185 -11.92 6.89 14.97
CA LEU A 185 -13.33 6.86 15.31
C LEU A 185 -13.68 5.53 15.97
N GLU A 186 -14.18 5.57 17.18
CA GLU A 186 -14.74 4.39 17.84
C GLU A 186 -16.23 4.28 17.55
N ILE A 187 -16.66 3.08 17.17
CA ILE A 187 -18.04 2.77 16.81
C ILE A 187 -18.47 1.56 17.64
N SER A 188 -19.64 1.62 18.24
CA SER A 188 -20.33 0.48 18.86
C SER A 188 -21.29 -0.16 17.87
N LYS A 189 -21.50 -1.48 17.98
CA LYS A 189 -22.48 -2.20 17.15
C LYS A 189 -23.91 -1.71 17.38
N GLU A 190 -24.17 -1.12 18.54
CA GLU A 190 -25.45 -0.57 18.97
C GLU A 190 -25.70 0.85 18.46
N ASP A 191 -24.67 1.53 17.94
CA ASP A 191 -24.81 2.86 17.38
C ASP A 191 -25.71 2.82 16.13
N THR A 192 -26.45 3.90 15.89
CA THR A 192 -27.29 4.02 14.69
C THR A 192 -26.52 4.61 13.53
N HIS A 193 -25.78 5.69 13.79
CA HIS A 193 -24.98 6.38 12.80
C HIS A 193 -23.77 7.09 13.43
N THR A 194 -22.75 7.38 12.63
CA THR A 194 -21.67 8.29 13.00
C THR A 194 -22.00 9.73 12.58
N ILE A 195 -21.17 10.69 13.01
CA ILE A 195 -21.24 12.08 12.50
C ILE A 195 -20.26 12.21 11.34
N ALA A 196 -20.67 12.92 10.28
CA ALA A 196 -19.79 13.26 9.17
C ALA A 196 -18.62 14.15 9.65
N GLN A 197 -17.41 13.88 9.17
CA GLN A 197 -16.20 14.59 9.55
C GLN A 197 -15.44 15.07 8.32
N GLU A 198 -14.75 16.20 8.45
CA GLU A 198 -13.95 16.79 7.39
C GLU A 198 -12.63 17.29 7.94
N TRP A 199 -11.55 17.04 7.19
CA TRP A 199 -10.21 17.53 7.48
C TRP A 199 -9.64 18.21 6.24
N THR A 200 -8.87 19.28 6.46
CA THR A 200 -8.17 19.99 5.39
C THR A 200 -6.70 20.13 5.73
N PHE A 201 -5.83 19.82 4.77
CA PHE A 201 -4.37 19.86 4.94
C PHE A 201 -3.71 20.61 3.78
N ASP A 202 -2.69 21.40 4.10
CA ASP A 202 -1.81 21.97 3.08
C ASP A 202 -0.80 20.93 2.60
N VAL A 203 -0.72 20.78 1.28
CA VAL A 203 0.15 19.87 0.54
C VAL A 203 1.05 20.72 -0.35
N PRO A 204 2.35 20.85 -0.02
CA PRO A 204 3.30 21.57 -0.85
C PRO A 204 3.41 20.97 -2.26
N GLU A 205 3.86 21.77 -3.22
CA GLU A 205 4.18 21.28 -4.57
C GLU A 205 5.27 20.20 -4.53
N GLY A 206 5.23 19.25 -5.46
CA GLY A 206 6.18 18.14 -5.52
C GLY A 206 5.96 17.06 -4.46
N CYS A 207 4.90 17.15 -3.67
CA CYS A 207 4.51 16.15 -2.67
C CYS A 207 3.37 15.25 -3.14
N TYR A 208 3.32 14.06 -2.54
CA TYR A 208 2.18 13.17 -2.61
C TYR A 208 1.50 13.03 -1.25
N CYS A 209 0.21 12.71 -1.27
CA CYS A 209 -0.55 12.32 -0.11
C CYS A 209 -1.24 10.97 -0.32
N ILE A 210 -1.21 10.14 0.73
CA ILE A 210 -1.92 8.86 0.77
C ILE A 210 -2.99 8.98 1.83
N THR A 211 -4.26 8.80 1.44
CA THR A 211 -5.37 8.63 2.37
C THR A 211 -5.68 7.15 2.45
N SER A 212 -5.58 6.57 3.65
CA SER A 212 -5.83 5.14 3.88
C SER A 212 -6.74 4.94 5.08
N ILE A 213 -7.45 3.82 5.10
CA ILE A 213 -8.36 3.48 6.19
C ILE A 213 -8.19 2.01 6.59
N ALA A 214 -8.40 1.70 7.87
CA ALA A 214 -8.42 0.35 8.40
C ALA A 214 -9.52 0.19 9.46
N LEU A 215 -10.04 -1.03 9.58
CA LEU A 215 -11.01 -1.38 10.63
C LEU A 215 -10.36 -2.35 11.61
N ASN A 216 -10.41 -1.99 12.88
CA ASN A 216 -10.01 -2.86 13.97
C ASN A 216 -11.24 -3.24 14.78
N TYR A 217 -11.59 -4.52 14.70
CA TYR A 217 -12.73 -5.07 15.40
C TYR A 217 -12.33 -5.50 16.80
N HIS A 218 -13.26 -5.29 17.72
CA HIS A 218 -13.04 -5.54 19.13
C HIS A 218 -14.26 -6.18 19.77
N TYR A 219 -13.97 -7.01 20.76
CA TYR A 219 -14.94 -7.35 21.78
C TYR A 219 -14.61 -6.52 23.03
N LYS A 220 -15.46 -5.53 23.32
CA LYS A 220 -15.35 -4.64 24.48
C LYS A 220 -16.25 -5.15 25.62
N TRP A 221 -15.64 -5.35 26.78
CA TRP A 221 -16.29 -5.40 28.08
C TRP A 221 -16.08 -4.05 28.80
N PRO A 222 -16.79 -3.76 29.91
CA PRO A 222 -16.67 -2.48 30.61
C PRO A 222 -15.25 -2.07 31.04
N ARG A 223 -14.30 -3.01 31.14
CA ARG A 223 -12.91 -2.75 31.55
C ARG A 223 -11.85 -3.36 30.64
N TYR A 224 -12.25 -4.11 29.62
CA TYR A 224 -11.34 -4.89 28.79
C TYR A 224 -11.73 -4.78 27.33
N GLN A 225 -10.73 -4.73 26.46
CA GLN A 225 -10.92 -4.75 25.02
C GLN A 225 -10.03 -5.85 24.45
N LEU A 226 -10.64 -6.79 23.75
CA LEU A 226 -9.94 -7.84 23.02
C LEU A 226 -10.00 -7.54 21.53
N SER A 227 -8.84 -7.48 20.88
CA SER A 227 -8.77 -7.40 19.42
C SER A 227 -9.26 -8.71 18.80
N VAL A 228 -10.17 -8.57 17.84
CA VAL A 228 -10.70 -9.68 17.03
C VAL A 228 -9.92 -9.80 15.72
N ASN A 229 -9.07 -8.83 15.41
CA ASN A 229 -8.31 -8.82 14.17
C ASN A 229 -7.38 -10.02 14.06
N SER A 230 -7.36 -10.61 12.87
CA SER A 230 -6.55 -11.76 12.52
C SER A 230 -6.02 -11.61 11.09
N PRO A 231 -5.09 -12.46 10.63
CA PRO A 231 -4.70 -12.50 9.21
C PRO A 231 -5.89 -12.73 8.26
N GLU A 232 -6.99 -13.32 8.73
CA GLU A 232 -8.22 -13.56 7.98
C GLU A 232 -9.20 -12.37 8.03
N MET A 233 -9.14 -11.56 9.09
CA MET A 233 -10.05 -10.45 9.35
C MET A 233 -9.27 -9.22 9.82
N SER A 234 -8.66 -8.50 8.88
CA SER A 234 -8.01 -7.22 9.15
C SER A 234 -8.07 -6.34 7.90
N PRO A 235 -9.23 -5.73 7.63
CA PRO A 235 -9.44 -4.93 6.43
C PRO A 235 -8.70 -3.59 6.52
N ALA A 236 -7.99 -3.27 5.46
CA ALA A 236 -7.36 -1.98 5.28
C ALA A 236 -7.19 -1.70 3.79
N MET A 237 -7.30 -0.42 3.40
CA MET A 237 -7.26 -0.01 2.00
C MET A 237 -6.64 1.38 1.84
N ILE A 238 -6.02 1.62 0.68
CA ILE A 238 -5.71 2.97 0.19
C ILE A 238 -6.97 3.57 -0.46
N CYS A 239 -7.54 4.60 0.16
CA CYS A 239 -8.72 5.30 -0.34
C CYS A 239 -8.39 6.32 -1.43
N ASP A 240 -7.26 7.02 -1.30
CA ASP A 240 -6.79 7.96 -2.30
C ASP A 240 -5.26 8.07 -2.34
N PHE A 241 -4.74 8.40 -3.53
CA PHE A 241 -3.34 8.75 -3.73
C PHE A 241 -3.25 9.98 -4.61
N SER A 242 -3.14 11.13 -3.95
CA SER A 242 -3.07 12.45 -4.59
C SER A 242 -1.63 12.92 -4.74
N VAL A 243 -1.32 13.59 -5.86
CA VAL A 243 -0.03 14.25 -6.08
C VAL A 243 -0.30 15.72 -6.32
N ASN A 244 0.41 16.61 -5.61
CA ASN A 244 0.47 18.02 -5.95
C ASN A 244 1.64 18.26 -6.90
N PRO A 245 1.42 18.45 -8.21
CA PRO A 245 2.51 18.62 -9.16
C PRO A 245 3.34 19.87 -8.86
N GLY A 246 4.58 19.89 -9.33
CA GLY A 246 5.51 21.00 -9.14
C GLY A 246 6.79 20.56 -8.44
N THR A 247 7.53 21.54 -7.95
CA THR A 247 8.85 21.31 -7.35
C THR A 247 8.78 21.63 -5.86
N PHE A 248 9.16 20.66 -5.03
CA PHE A 248 9.22 20.87 -3.60
C PHE A 248 10.29 21.89 -3.25
N ALA A 249 9.90 22.97 -2.59
CA ALA A 249 10.79 24.09 -2.23
C ALA A 249 11.76 23.75 -1.07
N GLY A 250 11.79 22.50 -0.62
CA GLY A 250 12.54 22.02 0.54
C GLY A 250 11.71 22.01 1.82
N LYS A 251 12.36 21.66 2.93
CA LYS A 251 11.72 21.48 4.25
C LYS A 251 10.91 22.71 4.68
N PRO A 252 9.57 22.66 4.70
CA PRO A 252 8.74 23.83 4.98
C PRO A 252 8.84 24.29 6.44
N ASP A 253 8.85 23.34 7.38
CA ASP A 253 8.87 23.62 8.82
C ASP A 253 9.44 22.44 9.63
N LYS A 254 9.38 22.52 10.97
CA LYS A 254 9.89 21.49 11.89
C LYS A 254 9.04 20.21 11.93
N THR A 255 7.83 20.22 11.38
CA THR A 255 6.94 19.06 11.26
C THR A 255 7.35 18.12 10.13
N TRP A 256 8.43 18.41 9.41
CA TRP A 256 8.99 17.53 8.40
C TRP A 256 10.31 16.89 8.86
N TRP A 257 10.52 15.64 8.52
CA TRP A 257 11.71 14.84 8.88
C TRP A 257 12.28 14.12 7.66
N GLU A 258 13.50 13.59 7.79
CA GLU A 258 14.15 12.87 6.69
C GLU A 258 13.64 11.43 6.61
N GLY A 259 12.91 11.15 5.54
CA GLY A 259 12.47 9.83 5.13
C GLY A 259 13.59 8.94 4.63
N GLN A 260 13.22 7.70 4.30
CA GLN A 260 14.18 6.65 3.89
C GLN A 260 14.30 6.53 2.37
N PHE A 261 13.40 7.14 1.61
CA PHE A 261 13.32 6.97 0.16
C PHE A 261 12.82 8.25 -0.52
N TYR A 262 13.41 8.57 -1.66
CA TYR A 262 12.97 9.60 -2.59
C TYR A 262 13.45 9.25 -3.99
N PHE A 263 12.80 9.81 -5.00
CA PHE A 263 13.20 9.61 -6.39
C PHE A 263 14.31 10.60 -6.76
N GLU A 264 15.51 10.08 -7.01
CA GLU A 264 16.63 10.87 -7.51
C GLU A 264 16.57 11.02 -9.03
N ASP A 265 16.55 12.27 -9.50
CA ASP A 265 16.78 12.55 -10.91
C ASP A 265 18.26 12.32 -11.24
N LYS A 266 18.52 11.47 -12.23
CA LYS A 266 19.85 11.21 -12.73
C LYS A 266 20.24 12.34 -13.69
N ALA A 267 21.47 12.81 -13.55
CA ALA A 267 22.05 13.71 -14.54
C ALA A 267 22.02 13.04 -15.92
N PRO A 268 21.67 13.78 -17.00
CA PRO A 268 21.67 13.23 -18.34
C PRO A 268 23.05 12.68 -18.65
N LYS A 269 23.11 11.39 -19.04
CA LYS A 269 24.39 10.80 -19.45
C LYS A 269 24.90 11.58 -20.66
N PRO A 270 26.17 12.01 -20.68
CA PRO A 270 26.72 12.66 -21.86
C PRO A 270 26.54 11.71 -23.04
N ALA A 271 25.94 12.22 -24.12
CA ALA A 271 25.73 11.45 -25.33
C ALA A 271 27.08 10.85 -25.73
N LYS A 272 27.19 9.53 -25.69
CA LYS A 272 28.39 8.86 -26.22
C LYS A 272 28.36 9.09 -27.72
N THR A 273 29.02 10.15 -28.18
CA THR A 273 29.32 10.35 -29.59
C THR A 273 30.10 9.12 -30.02
N LYS A 274 29.41 8.16 -30.63
CA LYS A 274 30.09 7.05 -31.30
C LYS A 274 30.88 7.72 -32.41
N ALA A 275 32.15 7.99 -32.15
CA ALA A 275 33.10 8.30 -33.21
C ALA A 275 32.98 7.12 -34.18
N LYS A 276 32.29 7.34 -35.31
CA LYS A 276 32.32 6.43 -36.44
C LYS A 276 33.78 6.36 -36.84
N LYS A 277 34.48 5.33 -36.36
CA LYS A 277 35.77 4.96 -36.90
C LYS A 277 35.44 4.39 -38.28
N ASN A 278 35.28 5.26 -39.27
CA ASN A 278 35.28 4.86 -40.66
C ASN A 278 36.69 4.33 -40.94
N SER A 279 36.92 3.06 -40.67
CA SER A 279 38.02 2.33 -41.27
C SER A 279 37.61 2.10 -42.72
N TYR A 280 37.94 3.05 -43.60
CA TYR A 280 38.00 2.76 -45.02
C TYR A 280 39.14 1.75 -45.18
N ILE A 281 38.80 0.54 -45.65
CA ILE A 281 39.80 -0.35 -46.22
C ILE A 281 40.17 0.30 -47.55
N VAL A 282 41.36 0.88 -47.61
CA VAL A 282 41.96 1.30 -48.89
C VAL A 282 42.37 0.01 -49.57
N LEU A 283 41.59 -0.45 -50.55
CA LEU A 283 42.03 -1.45 -51.50
C LEU A 283 42.98 -0.73 -52.46
N SER A 284 44.23 -1.19 -52.52
CA SER A 284 45.17 -0.81 -53.57
C SER A 284 44.69 -1.39 -54.91
N ASP A 285 44.94 -0.65 -56.00
CA ASP A 285 44.49 -0.97 -57.36
C ASP A 285 45.04 -2.28 -57.95
N ASP A 286 45.88 -3.02 -57.21
CA ASP A 286 46.51 -4.26 -57.67
C ASP A 286 45.65 -5.53 -57.49
N ASP A 287 44.52 -5.46 -56.79
CA ASP A 287 43.66 -6.64 -56.53
C ASP A 287 42.51 -6.85 -57.55
N ILE A 288 42.45 -6.04 -58.62
CA ILE A 288 41.41 -6.14 -59.66
C ILE A 288 41.99 -6.69 -60.98
N GLN A 289 42.59 -7.88 -60.98
CA GLN A 289 42.67 -8.72 -62.19
C GLN A 289 42.85 -10.20 -61.85
N ALA A 290 41.74 -10.93 -61.64
CA ALA A 290 41.64 -12.36 -61.97
C ALA A 290 40.18 -12.82 -61.90
N GLY A 291 39.71 -13.48 -62.96
CA GLY A 291 38.56 -14.38 -62.88
C GLY A 291 37.25 -13.86 -63.43
N ALA A 292 37.19 -13.59 -64.73
CA ALA A 292 35.96 -13.70 -65.50
C ALA A 292 35.82 -15.17 -65.95
N GLU A 293 34.93 -15.93 -65.32
CA GLU A 293 34.36 -17.14 -65.94
C GLU A 293 32.91 -17.33 -65.49
N GLN A 294 32.07 -17.59 -66.49
CA GLN A 294 30.62 -17.57 -66.48
C GLN A 294 30.04 -18.77 -65.72
N THR A 295 28.96 -18.56 -64.96
CA THR A 295 27.80 -19.46 -65.02
C THR A 295 26.51 -18.67 -64.85
N ASN A 296 25.69 -18.70 -65.89
CA ASN A 296 24.29 -18.28 -65.86
C ASN A 296 23.51 -19.26 -65.00
N ASN A 297 22.79 -18.79 -63.99
CA ASN A 297 21.57 -19.45 -63.57
C ASN A 297 20.56 -18.43 -63.02
N THR A 298 19.50 -18.26 -63.80
CA THR A 298 18.29 -17.52 -63.49
C THR A 298 17.54 -18.21 -62.36
N ILE A 299 17.40 -17.55 -61.21
CA ILE A 299 16.37 -17.88 -60.21
C ILE A 299 15.72 -16.58 -59.74
N SER A 300 14.40 -16.57 -59.86
CA SER A 300 13.45 -15.50 -59.58
C SER A 300 13.53 -14.97 -58.15
N ALA A 301 13.34 -13.65 -58.01
CA ALA A 301 13.22 -12.94 -56.75
C ALA A 301 11.90 -13.26 -56.02
N PRO A 302 11.93 -13.38 -54.67
CA PRO A 302 10.80 -13.06 -53.83
C PRO A 302 11.02 -11.75 -53.05
N GLN A 303 9.93 -10.99 -52.97
CA GLN A 303 9.75 -9.73 -52.25
C GLN A 303 10.02 -9.85 -50.73
N PRO A 304 10.36 -8.75 -50.03
CA PRO A 304 10.51 -8.74 -48.58
C PRO A 304 9.17 -8.42 -47.92
N GLU A 305 8.44 -9.45 -47.47
CA GLU A 305 7.28 -9.28 -46.59
C GLU A 305 7.63 -9.60 -45.14
N THR A 306 7.72 -8.51 -44.36
CA THR A 306 7.20 -8.36 -43.00
C THR A 306 7.18 -9.60 -42.09
N ALA A 307 8.12 -9.63 -41.14
CA ALA A 307 7.88 -10.28 -39.86
C ALA A 307 6.98 -9.37 -38.99
N PRO A 308 5.85 -9.88 -38.49
CA PRO A 308 5.53 -9.66 -37.09
C PRO A 308 4.95 -10.93 -36.44
N TYR A 309 5.21 -11.12 -35.15
CA TYR A 309 4.17 -11.18 -34.10
C TYR A 309 4.81 -11.57 -32.77
N CYS A 310 5.01 -10.54 -31.94
CA CYS A 310 5.11 -10.67 -30.51
C CYS A 310 3.77 -11.21 -29.96
N LEU A 311 3.84 -12.06 -28.93
CA LEU A 311 2.73 -12.42 -28.07
C LEU A 311 2.06 -11.15 -27.51
N SER A 312 0.91 -10.77 -28.07
CA SER A 312 -0.08 -9.94 -27.41
C SER A 312 -1.05 -10.87 -26.69
N ALA A 313 -0.94 -10.97 -25.36
CA ALA A 313 -2.04 -11.45 -24.56
C ALA A 313 -3.11 -10.35 -24.55
N ALA A 314 -4.24 -10.64 -25.19
CA ALA A 314 -5.45 -9.84 -25.16
C ALA A 314 -5.89 -9.64 -23.70
N LEU A 315 -6.08 -8.39 -23.32
CA LEU A 315 -6.97 -8.04 -22.22
C LEU A 315 -8.37 -8.09 -22.81
N ASP A 316 -9.08 -9.19 -22.57
CA ASP A 316 -10.52 -9.23 -22.82
C ASP A 316 -11.19 -8.19 -21.92
N GLY A 317 -11.78 -7.20 -22.59
CA GLY A 317 -12.64 -6.21 -22.00
C GLY A 317 -13.98 -6.84 -21.65
N ASN A 318 -14.21 -7.01 -20.35
CA ASN A 318 -15.56 -6.99 -19.79
C ASN A 318 -15.43 -6.72 -18.29
N ASN A 319 -15.45 -5.44 -17.93
CA ASN A 319 -15.73 -5.02 -16.57
C ASN A 319 -16.67 -3.80 -16.64
N PRO A 320 -17.99 -3.99 -16.51
CA PRO A 320 -18.96 -2.92 -16.68
C PRO A 320 -19.29 -2.32 -15.32
N PHE A 321 -18.48 -1.41 -14.77
CA PHE A 321 -18.95 -0.55 -13.67
C PHE A 321 -18.19 0.78 -13.65
N LEU A 322 -18.95 1.86 -13.46
CA LEU A 322 -18.59 3.29 -13.37
C LEU A 322 -18.70 4.12 -14.66
N THR A 323 -19.95 4.37 -15.09
CA THR A 323 -20.30 5.61 -15.81
C THR A 323 -20.76 6.66 -14.79
N PHE A 324 -19.94 7.70 -14.59
CA PHE A 324 -20.37 8.96 -13.99
C PHE A 324 -20.82 9.89 -15.12
N THR A 325 -22.11 10.24 -15.17
CA THR A 325 -22.62 11.32 -16.02
C THR A 325 -22.55 12.63 -15.26
N SER A 326 -21.73 13.57 -15.73
CA SER A 326 -21.85 14.98 -15.41
C SER A 326 -22.85 15.63 -16.38
N ALA A 327 -23.79 16.42 -15.85
CA ALA A 327 -24.63 17.29 -16.66
C ALA A 327 -24.66 18.68 -16.01
N GLY A 328 -24.18 19.67 -16.75
CA GLY A 328 -24.37 21.08 -16.51
C GLY A 328 -25.13 21.71 -17.68
N ASN A 329 -26.20 22.44 -17.32
CA ASN A 329 -26.88 23.58 -17.95
C ASN A 329 -26.70 23.88 -19.45
N HIS A 330 -27.82 24.09 -20.18
CA HIS A 330 -28.40 25.43 -20.41
C HIS A 330 -29.68 25.41 -21.30
N SER A 331 -30.46 26.48 -21.14
CA SER A 331 -31.48 27.09 -22.03
C SER A 331 -32.98 26.81 -21.74
N GLY A 332 -33.68 27.89 -21.35
CA GLY A 332 -35.16 28.01 -21.40
C GLY A 332 -35.66 28.31 -22.82
N PRO A 333 -36.93 28.73 -23.06
CA PRO A 333 -37.56 29.87 -22.34
C PRO A 333 -39.11 29.84 -22.14
N ALA A 334 -39.59 30.91 -21.48
CA ALA A 334 -40.83 31.68 -21.71
C ALA A 334 -42.19 31.29 -21.06
N GLY A 335 -42.75 32.31 -20.36
CA GLY A 335 -44.19 32.61 -20.15
C GLY A 335 -44.84 31.92 -18.95
N THR A 336 -45.70 32.53 -18.11
CA THR A 336 -46.37 33.84 -18.09
C THR A 336 -47.05 33.99 -16.71
N THR A 337 -46.97 35.20 -16.14
CA THR A 337 -47.94 35.92 -15.28
C THR A 337 -48.92 35.16 -14.36
N ASN A 338 -48.91 35.48 -13.06
CA ASN A 338 -50.03 36.25 -12.48
C ASN A 338 -49.69 36.86 -11.11
N ALA A 339 -50.21 38.08 -10.93
CA ALA A 339 -50.07 38.96 -9.79
C ALA A 339 -51.29 38.86 -8.84
N ALA A 340 -51.06 39.12 -7.54
CA ALA A 340 -51.96 39.73 -6.55
C ALA A 340 -51.29 39.57 -5.16
N SER A 341 -50.64 40.57 -4.57
CA SER A 341 -51.16 41.76 -3.86
C SER A 341 -51.67 41.50 -2.43
N GLY A 342 -51.05 42.19 -1.45
CA GLY A 342 -51.48 42.38 -0.06
C GLY A 342 -50.30 42.26 0.92
N GLN A 343 -49.57 43.35 1.26
CA GLN A 343 -49.77 44.23 2.44
C GLN A 343 -49.99 43.43 3.74
N THR A 344 -49.34 43.65 4.88
CA THR A 344 -48.48 44.70 5.48
C THR A 344 -48.09 44.16 6.88
N ALA A 345 -46.92 44.52 7.40
CA ALA A 345 -46.65 44.90 8.81
C ALA A 345 -45.26 44.45 9.28
N ASP A 346 -44.41 45.44 9.56
CA ASP A 346 -43.31 45.36 10.53
C ASP A 346 -43.83 44.93 11.91
N PRO A 347 -43.02 44.24 12.72
CA PRO A 347 -42.30 45.00 13.74
C PRO A 347 -40.85 44.57 13.98
N GLN A 348 -40.09 45.58 14.37
CA GLN A 348 -38.86 45.62 15.16
C GLN A 348 -38.52 44.37 16.00
N GLY A 349 -37.22 44.05 16.02
CA GLY A 349 -36.54 43.74 17.28
C GLY A 349 -35.60 42.55 17.27
N GLN A 350 -34.39 42.80 17.77
CA GLN A 350 -33.41 41.88 18.37
C GLN A 350 -32.34 41.27 17.45
N GLU A 351 -31.17 41.91 17.51
CA GLU A 351 -29.86 41.30 17.27
C GLU A 351 -29.66 40.07 18.18
N PRO A 352 -29.12 38.95 17.67
CA PRO A 352 -28.63 37.88 18.51
C PRO A 352 -27.16 38.12 18.91
N GLU A 353 -26.93 38.17 20.22
CA GLU A 353 -25.61 38.18 20.85
C GLU A 353 -24.77 36.97 20.44
N LEU A 354 -23.52 37.25 20.05
CA LEU A 354 -22.44 36.26 19.87
C LEU A 354 -22.03 35.69 21.23
N ILE A 355 -22.45 34.46 21.52
CA ILE A 355 -21.91 33.67 22.63
C ILE A 355 -20.58 33.08 22.18
N THR A 356 -19.47 33.68 22.62
CA THR A 356 -18.12 33.12 22.50
C THR A 356 -17.84 32.21 23.72
N ASN A 357 -17.91 30.90 23.51
CA ASN A 357 -17.50 29.93 24.53
C ASN A 357 -15.96 29.84 24.56
N ASN A 358 -15.37 30.53 25.53
CA ASN A 358 -13.96 30.50 25.86
C ASN A 358 -13.67 29.25 26.71
N VAL A 359 -13.17 28.17 26.09
CA VAL A 359 -12.71 26.97 26.80
C VAL A 359 -11.22 27.13 27.11
N GLN A 360 -10.92 27.50 28.36
CA GLN A 360 -9.56 27.46 28.92
C GLN A 360 -9.08 26.00 29.02
N SER A 361 -8.01 25.69 28.30
CA SER A 361 -7.25 24.44 28.47
C SER A 361 -6.32 24.55 29.69
N PRO A 362 -6.20 23.52 30.54
CA PRO A 362 -5.30 23.55 31.69
C PRO A 362 -3.84 23.34 31.26
N THR A 363 -2.99 24.24 31.75
CA THR A 363 -1.52 24.20 31.66
C THR A 363 -0.97 23.00 32.45
N ILE A 364 -0.24 22.10 31.79
CA ILE A 364 0.55 21.04 32.44
C ILE A 364 2.01 21.52 32.55
N PRO A 365 2.67 21.39 33.71
CA PRO A 365 4.04 21.85 33.88
C PRO A 365 5.07 20.94 33.19
N GLU A 366 6.04 21.59 32.57
CA GLU A 366 7.17 21.06 31.82
C GLU A 366 8.13 20.28 32.73
N ALA A 367 8.34 18.99 32.46
CA ALA A 367 9.37 18.18 33.11
C ALA A 367 10.57 17.99 32.18
N ASN A 368 11.71 18.54 32.63
CA ASN A 368 13.05 18.41 32.04
C ASN A 368 13.45 16.93 31.88
N GLN A 369 13.76 16.49 30.65
CA GLN A 369 14.54 15.28 30.41
C GLN A 369 15.67 15.51 29.40
N THR A 370 16.88 15.32 29.90
CA THR A 370 18.16 15.28 29.22
C THR A 370 18.23 14.10 28.24
N ARG A 371 18.53 14.39 26.97
CA ARG A 371 18.73 13.38 25.91
C ARG A 371 20.13 12.77 25.98
N SER A 372 20.19 11.46 26.20
CA SER A 372 21.32 10.60 25.85
C SER A 372 21.10 10.04 24.45
N SER A 373 22.04 10.28 23.55
CA SER A 373 22.02 9.84 22.16
C SER A 373 22.60 8.44 22.01
N THR A 374 21.76 7.45 21.68
CA THR A 374 22.20 6.21 21.03
C THR A 374 21.16 5.80 19.99
N LYS A 375 21.59 5.67 18.73
CA LYS A 375 20.79 5.17 17.61
C LYS A 375 20.51 3.67 17.82
N PRO A 376 19.25 3.20 17.80
CA PRO A 376 18.98 1.78 17.63
C PRO A 376 18.93 1.44 16.13
N ALA A 377 19.72 0.44 15.73
CA ALA A 377 19.51 -0.29 14.49
C ALA A 377 18.29 -1.19 14.69
N LEU A 378 17.21 -0.98 13.93
CA LEU A 378 15.98 -1.78 14.03
C LEU A 378 15.76 -2.61 12.77
N ALA A 379 15.68 -3.92 12.98
CA ALA A 379 15.17 -4.88 12.03
C ALA A 379 13.67 -4.62 11.80
N SER A 380 13.25 -4.58 10.53
CA SER A 380 11.84 -4.51 10.16
C SER A 380 11.06 -5.73 10.68
N PRO A 381 9.86 -5.55 11.28
CA PRO A 381 9.02 -6.64 11.81
C PRO A 381 8.39 -7.54 10.72
N TRP A 382 8.65 -7.27 9.44
CA TRP A 382 8.05 -7.94 8.29
C TRP A 382 8.66 -9.30 7.92
N TYR A 383 9.57 -9.84 8.73
CA TYR A 383 9.98 -11.24 8.61
C TYR A 383 9.24 -12.06 9.66
N PRO A 384 8.60 -13.19 9.28
CA PRO A 384 7.93 -14.04 10.26
C PRO A 384 8.95 -14.48 11.31
N ALA A 385 8.70 -14.10 12.56
CA ALA A 385 9.40 -14.69 13.69
C ALA A 385 9.22 -16.21 13.63
N LYS A 386 10.32 -16.97 13.74
CA LYS A 386 10.25 -18.42 13.85
C LYS A 386 9.34 -18.77 15.02
N ASN A 387 8.30 -19.57 14.76
CA ASN A 387 7.41 -20.11 15.79
C ASN A 387 8.22 -20.73 16.93
N ILE A 388 8.29 -20.06 18.07
CA ILE A 388 8.75 -20.64 19.33
C ILE A 388 7.58 -21.47 19.85
N SER A 389 7.61 -22.78 19.58
CA SER A 389 6.72 -23.73 20.21
C SER A 389 7.12 -23.87 21.69
N ILE A 390 6.36 -23.22 22.57
CA ILE A 390 6.46 -23.46 24.01
C ILE A 390 5.75 -24.79 24.27
N LYS A 391 6.53 -25.86 24.49
CA LYS A 391 6.01 -27.13 25.02
C LYS A 391 5.63 -26.92 26.48
N ILE A 392 4.33 -26.93 26.77
CA ILE A 392 3.81 -27.04 28.14
C ILE A 392 4.08 -28.48 28.62
N PRO A 393 4.74 -28.68 29.77
CA PRO A 393 4.97 -30.03 30.28
C PRO A 393 3.67 -30.64 30.81
N ASN A 394 3.42 -31.88 30.39
CA ASN A 394 2.29 -32.70 30.81
C ASN A 394 2.48 -33.13 32.28
N PRO A 395 1.50 -32.95 33.19
CA PRO A 395 1.63 -33.41 34.57
C PRO A 395 1.64 -34.95 34.60
N LYS A 396 2.69 -35.50 35.22
CA LYS A 396 2.88 -36.94 35.42
C LYS A 396 1.74 -37.51 36.26
N GLN A 397 1.07 -38.52 35.71
CA GLN A 397 0.38 -39.54 36.50
C GLN A 397 1.44 -40.33 37.29
N SER A 398 1.26 -40.42 38.61
CA SER A 398 1.89 -41.45 39.42
C SER A 398 0.82 -42.10 40.30
N GLY A 399 0.41 -43.31 39.90
CA GLY A 399 -0.30 -44.24 40.77
C GLY A 399 0.66 -45.27 41.38
N GLN A 400 0.07 -46.11 42.25
CA GLN A 400 0.57 -47.32 42.93
C GLN A 400 1.26 -47.09 44.30
N THR A 401 0.92 -47.76 45.41
CA THR A 401 -0.09 -48.79 45.82
C THR A 401 -0.03 -48.94 47.37
N PRO A 402 -0.91 -49.74 48.03
CA PRO A 402 -1.25 -49.67 49.48
C PRO A 402 -0.38 -50.58 50.39
N PRO A 403 -0.68 -50.66 51.71
CA PRO A 403 -1.34 -51.89 52.19
C PRO A 403 -2.33 -51.77 53.39
N ALA A 404 -3.28 -52.71 53.38
CA ALA A 404 -3.78 -53.63 54.44
C ALA A 404 -4.39 -53.17 55.78
N ASN A 405 -5.59 -53.75 56.06
CA ASN A 405 -6.18 -54.28 57.31
C ASN A 405 -6.19 -53.38 58.59
N HIS A 406 -7.20 -53.37 59.46
CA HIS A 406 -8.13 -54.39 59.94
C HIS A 406 -9.20 -53.69 60.82
N GLN A 407 -10.39 -54.30 60.94
CA GLN A 407 -11.31 -54.27 62.12
C GLN A 407 -12.00 -52.91 62.46
N ASP A 408 -13.20 -52.84 63.03
CA ASP A 408 -14.31 -53.72 63.38
C ASP A 408 -15.33 -52.80 64.12
N GLN A 409 -16.61 -53.18 64.16
CA GLN A 409 -17.65 -52.67 65.09
C GLN A 409 -18.14 -51.23 64.87
N SER A 410 -19.40 -50.83 65.07
CA SER A 410 -20.66 -51.51 65.33
C SER A 410 -21.76 -50.43 65.37
N LYS A 411 -22.99 -50.85 65.05
CA LYS A 411 -24.25 -50.50 65.72
C LYS A 411 -24.89 -49.11 65.54
N HIS A 412 -26.18 -49.20 65.16
CA HIS A 412 -27.36 -48.46 65.65
C HIS A 412 -27.34 -46.92 65.55
N LYS A 413 -28.40 -46.23 65.14
CA LYS A 413 -29.82 -46.48 65.39
C LYS A 413 -30.63 -45.54 64.46
N GLU A 414 -31.74 -46.04 63.94
CA GLU A 414 -32.92 -45.24 63.62
C GLU A 414 -33.38 -44.45 64.85
N GLU A 415 -33.90 -43.25 64.66
CA GLU A 415 -35.18 -42.85 65.26
C GLU A 415 -35.73 -41.63 64.51
N ASP A 416 -37.02 -41.74 64.18
CA ASP A 416 -37.89 -40.80 63.52
C ASP A 416 -38.10 -39.48 64.30
N GLY A 417 -38.52 -38.46 63.55
CA GLY A 417 -39.06 -37.19 64.04
C GLY A 417 -39.44 -36.28 62.88
#